data_AF-A0A480W356-F1
#
_entry.id   AF-A0A480W356-F1
#
_cell.length_a   1.000
_cell.length_b   1.000
_cell.length_c   1.000
_cell.angle_alpha   90.00
_cell.angle_beta   90.00
_cell.angle_gamma   90.00
#
_symmetry.space_group_name_H-M   'P 1'
#
loop_
_entity.id
_entity.type
_entity.pdbx_description
1 polymer ?
#
loop_
_entity_poly.entity_id
_entity_poly.type
_entity_poly.pdbx_seq_one_letter_code
_entity_poly.pdbx_strand_id
1 'polypeptide(L)'
;MYQHPYYRGDRRRREREGDRKTFKELIAETFPNMGKDPLIQIQETQQVPHKINPRMNTSRHILIKMTKIKDKEKILKAAREKKQITYKGNPIGLSADFSVETLQARREWHDMLKSDERKKPPTKITLPSKALIQI
;
A
#
# COMPACT_ATOMS: atom_id res chain seq x y z
N MET A 1 -13.41 18.84 -31.43
CA MET A 1 -12.93 17.47 -31.70
C MET A 1 -13.89 16.49 -31.03
N TYR A 2 -14.86 15.92 -31.77
CA TYR A 2 -15.84 14.98 -31.20
C TYR A 2 -15.18 13.62 -30.96
N GLN A 3 -15.01 13.21 -29.69
CA GLN A 3 -14.60 11.84 -29.39
C GLN A 3 -15.83 10.93 -29.47
N HIS A 4 -15.92 10.11 -30.52
CA HIS A 4 -17.01 9.15 -30.75
C HIS A 4 -17.16 8.16 -29.56
N PRO A 5 -18.37 7.94 -29.01
CA PRO A 5 -18.59 7.16 -27.79
C PRO A 5 -18.18 5.68 -27.89
N TYR A 6 -18.22 5.08 -29.09
CA TYR A 6 -17.88 3.67 -29.30
C TYR A 6 -16.40 3.34 -29.01
N TYR A 7 -15.48 4.26 -29.31
CA TYR A 7 -14.05 4.07 -29.01
C TYR A 7 -13.72 4.25 -27.51
N ARG A 8 -14.61 4.87 -26.74
CA ARG A 8 -14.39 5.12 -25.31
C ARG A 8 -14.53 3.83 -24.48
N GLY A 9 -15.40 2.90 -24.90
CA GLY A 9 -15.58 1.59 -24.25
C GLY A 9 -14.37 0.69 -24.41
N ASP A 10 -13.88 0.54 -25.65
CA ASP A 10 -12.74 -0.33 -25.97
C ASP A 10 -11.44 0.15 -25.34
N ARG A 11 -11.19 1.46 -25.33
CA ARG A 11 -9.99 2.02 -24.68
C ARG A 11 -9.97 1.70 -23.19
N ARG A 12 -11.11 1.86 -22.50
CA ARG A 12 -11.21 1.56 -21.06
C ARG A 12 -11.02 0.08 -20.77
N ARG A 13 -11.57 -0.79 -21.62
CA ARG A 13 -11.40 -2.24 -21.47
C ARG A 13 -9.93 -2.64 -21.60
N ARG A 14 -9.23 -2.08 -22.59
CA ARG A 14 -7.78 -2.29 -22.78
C ARG A 14 -6.95 -1.74 -21.62
N GLU A 15 -7.28 -0.56 -21.11
CA GLU A 15 -6.61 0.04 -19.95
C GLU A 15 -6.75 -0.86 -18.71
N ARG A 16 -7.97 -1.32 -18.40
CA ARG A 16 -8.22 -2.23 -17.27
C ARG A 16 -7.48 -3.55 -17.40
N GLU A 17 -7.44 -4.10 -18.61
CA GLU A 17 -6.71 -5.34 -18.90
C GLU A 17 -5.19 -5.16 -18.76
N GLY A 18 -4.67 -4.01 -19.21
CA GLY A 18 -3.29 -3.59 -18.99
C GLY A 18 -2.94 -3.45 -17.51
N ASP A 19 -3.81 -2.84 -16.71
CA ASP A 19 -3.63 -2.71 -15.26
C ASP A 19 -3.61 -4.08 -14.56
N ARG A 20 -4.52 -5.00 -14.95
CA ARG A 20 -4.54 -6.39 -14.41
C ARG A 20 -3.25 -7.13 -14.74
N LYS A 21 -2.78 -7.01 -15.98
CA LYS A 21 -1.54 -7.64 -16.42
C LYS A 21 -0.34 -7.08 -15.66
N THR A 22 -0.26 -5.75 -15.55
CA THR A 22 0.79 -5.04 -14.81
C THR A 22 0.85 -5.48 -13.35
N PHE A 23 -0.29 -5.61 -12.68
CA PHE A 23 -0.31 -6.09 -11.31
C PHE A 23 0.15 -7.55 -11.17
N LYS A 24 -0.26 -8.43 -12.09
CA LYS A 24 0.22 -9.82 -12.07
C LYS A 24 1.73 -9.91 -12.28
N GLU A 25 2.27 -9.13 -13.21
CA GLU A 25 3.72 -9.03 -13.45
C GLU A 25 4.45 -8.54 -12.19
N LEU A 26 3.93 -7.48 -11.55
CA LEU A 26 4.48 -6.98 -10.29
C LEU A 26 4.54 -8.05 -9.20
N ILE A 27 3.46 -8.81 -9.00
CA ILE A 27 3.42 -9.85 -7.96
C ILE A 27 4.38 -10.98 -8.30
N ALA A 28 4.50 -11.37 -9.58
CA ALA A 28 5.46 -12.37 -10.01
C ALA A 28 6.92 -11.92 -9.80
N GLU A 29 7.24 -10.66 -10.12
CA GLU A 29 8.56 -10.05 -9.92
C GLU A 29 8.92 -9.92 -8.43
N THR A 30 7.96 -9.48 -7.60
CA THR A 30 8.22 -9.15 -6.20
C THR A 30 8.06 -10.34 -5.26
N PHE A 31 7.10 -11.22 -5.52
CA PHE A 31 6.68 -12.32 -4.64
C PHE A 31 6.58 -13.63 -5.45
N PRO A 32 7.72 -14.25 -5.82
CA PRO A 32 7.76 -15.41 -6.72
C PRO A 32 6.96 -16.62 -6.19
N ASN A 33 6.83 -16.73 -4.86
CA ASN A 33 6.04 -17.79 -4.21
C ASN A 33 4.52 -17.56 -4.30
N MET A 34 4.07 -16.37 -4.72
CA MET A 34 2.66 -16.02 -4.91
C MET A 34 2.29 -15.87 -6.39
N GLY A 35 3.27 -15.60 -7.27
CA GLY A 35 3.04 -15.39 -8.71
C GLY A 35 2.68 -16.66 -9.50
N LYS A 36 2.92 -17.85 -8.93
CA LYS A 36 2.58 -19.16 -9.54
C LYS A 36 1.18 -19.64 -9.19
N ASP A 37 0.54 -19.03 -8.20
CA ASP A 37 -0.74 -19.45 -7.70
C ASP A 37 -1.89 -18.89 -8.56
N PRO A 38 -2.92 -19.69 -8.90
CA PRO A 38 -4.19 -19.18 -9.43
C PRO A 38 -4.97 -18.34 -8.39
N LEU A 39 -4.39 -18.07 -7.20
CA LEU A 39 -5.01 -17.36 -6.10
C LEU A 39 -5.36 -15.90 -6.44
N ILE A 40 -4.62 -15.22 -7.32
CA ILE A 40 -4.84 -13.78 -7.56
C ILE A 40 -5.99 -13.56 -8.54
N GLN A 41 -7.21 -13.75 -8.03
CA GLN A 41 -8.45 -13.42 -8.72
C GLN A 41 -8.75 -11.93 -8.54
N ILE A 42 -8.46 -11.16 -9.60
CA ILE A 42 -8.80 -9.74 -9.69
C ILE A 42 -10.21 -9.62 -10.25
N GLN A 43 -11.11 -9.04 -9.45
CA GLN A 43 -12.47 -8.72 -9.85
C GLN A 43 -12.49 -7.50 -10.77
N GLU A 44 -11.84 -6.41 -10.36
CA GLU A 44 -11.82 -5.15 -11.11
C GLU A 44 -10.54 -4.35 -10.85
N THR A 45 -10.18 -3.53 -11.82
CA THR A 45 -9.10 -2.53 -11.74
C THR A 45 -9.64 -1.18 -12.17
N GLN A 46 -9.23 -0.14 -11.47
CA GLN A 46 -9.62 1.23 -11.76
C GLN A 46 -8.49 2.20 -11.48
N GLN A 47 -8.22 3.12 -12.41
CA GLN A 47 -7.31 4.24 -12.16
C GLN A 47 -8.04 5.41 -11.48
N VAL A 48 -7.43 5.97 -10.45
CA VAL A 48 -7.99 7.05 -9.63
C VAL A 48 -7.04 8.27 -9.68
N PRO A 49 -7.55 9.48 -10.01
CA PRO A 49 -8.93 9.79 -10.38
C PRO A 49 -9.29 9.28 -11.79
N HIS A 50 -10.57 8.97 -12.00
CA HIS A 50 -11.05 8.38 -13.27
C HIS A 50 -10.77 9.29 -14.49
N LYS A 51 -10.88 10.62 -14.31
CA LYS A 51 -10.58 11.60 -15.37
C LYS A 51 -9.08 11.85 -15.44
N ILE A 52 -8.53 11.78 -16.65
CA ILE A 52 -7.13 12.13 -16.91
C ILE A 52 -7.02 13.65 -16.88
N ASN A 53 -6.13 14.18 -16.03
CA ASN A 53 -5.75 15.58 -16.05
C ASN A 53 -4.46 15.73 -16.87
N PRO A 54 -4.48 16.36 -18.06
CA PRO A 54 -3.29 16.51 -18.90
C PRO A 54 -2.16 17.31 -18.25
N ARG A 55 -2.45 18.10 -17.19
CA ARG A 55 -1.45 18.87 -16.44
C ARG A 55 -0.77 18.07 -15.33
N MET A 56 -1.26 16.87 -15.02
CA MET A 56 -0.63 15.98 -14.03
C MET A 56 0.38 15.07 -14.72
N ASN A 57 1.67 15.31 -14.44
CA ASN A 57 2.76 14.49 -14.94
C ASN A 57 3.04 13.26 -14.04
N THR A 58 2.36 13.15 -12.90
CA THR A 58 2.46 12.00 -12.00
C THR A 58 1.57 10.86 -12.47
N SER A 59 2.04 9.62 -12.28
CA SER A 59 1.21 8.44 -12.55
C SER A 59 -0.01 8.41 -11.63
N ARG A 60 -1.14 7.90 -12.14
CA ARG A 60 -2.36 7.72 -11.34
C ARG A 60 -2.27 6.48 -10.46
N HIS A 61 -2.93 6.51 -9.32
CA HIS A 61 -3.06 5.32 -8.49
C HIS A 61 -3.98 4.30 -9.16
N ILE A 62 -3.61 3.02 -9.09
CA ILE A 62 -4.42 1.91 -9.57
C ILE A 62 -5.06 1.24 -8.36
N LEU A 63 -6.39 1.30 -8.28
CA LEU A 63 -7.18 0.56 -7.32
C LEU A 63 -7.47 -0.84 -7.88
N ILE A 64 -7.19 -1.86 -7.08
CA ILE A 64 -7.39 -3.26 -7.45
C ILE A 64 -8.39 -3.88 -6.49
N LYS A 65 -9.53 -4.29 -7.03
CA LYS A 65 -10.55 -5.02 -6.28
C LYS A 65 -10.29 -6.52 -6.45
N MET A 66 -9.97 -7.18 -5.34
CA MET A 66 -9.76 -8.62 -5.29
C MET A 66 -11.04 -9.35 -4.92
N THR A 67 -11.25 -10.53 -5.49
CA THR A 67 -12.41 -11.37 -5.17
C THR A 67 -12.31 -11.97 -3.76
N LYS A 68 -11.10 -12.30 -3.31
CA LYS A 68 -10.83 -12.94 -2.02
C LYS A 68 -10.07 -11.99 -1.10
N ILE A 69 -10.63 -11.73 0.09
CA ILE A 69 -10.01 -10.85 1.09
C ILE A 69 -8.70 -11.44 1.63
N LYS A 70 -8.64 -12.76 1.83
CA LYS A 70 -7.43 -13.46 2.31
C LYS A 70 -6.21 -13.21 1.41
N ASP A 71 -6.42 -13.14 0.10
CA ASP A 71 -5.33 -12.94 -0.86
C ASP A 71 -4.84 -11.49 -0.82
N LYS A 72 -5.75 -10.52 -0.67
CA LYS A 72 -5.43 -9.11 -0.45
C LYS A 72 -4.59 -8.95 0.82
N GLU A 73 -4.99 -9.59 1.92
CA GLU A 73 -4.25 -9.53 3.20
C GLU A 73 -2.86 -10.15 3.09
N LYS A 74 -2.75 -11.32 2.44
CA LYS A 74 -1.47 -12.01 2.24
C LYS A 74 -0.48 -11.13 1.46
N ILE A 75 -0.93 -10.49 0.38
CA ILE A 75 -0.10 -9.59 -0.43
C ILE A 75 0.30 -8.35 0.36
N LEU A 76 -0.64 -7.71 1.06
CA LEU A 76 -0.34 -6.52 1.87
C LEU A 76 0.59 -6.83 3.05
N LYS A 77 0.49 -8.03 3.64
CA LYS A 77 1.42 -8.48 4.69
C LYS A 77 2.83 -8.66 4.12
N ALA A 78 2.96 -9.38 3.01
CA ALA A 78 4.25 -9.57 2.34
C ALA A 78 4.86 -8.24 1.87
N ALA A 79 4.02 -7.31 1.41
CA ALA A 79 4.44 -5.95 1.05
C ALA A 79 5.00 -5.16 2.24
N ARG A 80 4.46 -5.34 3.45
CA ARG A 80 4.96 -4.69 4.67
C ARG A 80 6.25 -5.30 5.19
N GLU A 81 6.38 -6.61 5.07
CA GLU A 81 7.59 -7.34 5.49
C GLU A 81 8.77 -7.04 4.56
N LYS A 82 8.49 -6.78 3.28
CA LYS A 82 9.51 -6.39 2.32
C LYS A 82 9.88 -4.92 2.48
N LYS A 83 11.18 -4.62 2.59
CA LYS A 83 11.69 -3.24 2.74
C LYS A 83 11.38 -2.34 1.54
N GLN A 84 11.40 -2.90 0.33
CA GLN A 84 11.17 -2.18 -0.92
C GLN A 84 10.49 -3.10 -1.92
N ILE A 85 9.48 -2.56 -2.60
CA ILE A 85 8.79 -3.22 -3.70
C ILE A 85 9.19 -2.48 -4.97
N THR A 86 9.57 -3.23 -5.99
CA THR A 86 10.01 -2.67 -7.27
C THR A 86 9.19 -3.25 -8.42
N TYR A 87 8.97 -2.46 -9.45
CA TYR A 87 8.42 -2.90 -10.73
C TYR A 87 9.25 -2.31 -11.85
N LYS A 88 9.83 -3.16 -12.71
CA LYS A 88 10.71 -2.71 -13.80
C LYS A 88 11.83 -1.77 -13.29
N GLY A 89 12.40 -2.10 -12.13
CA GLY A 89 13.45 -1.32 -11.48
C GLY A 89 13.00 -0.04 -10.75
N ASN A 90 11.73 0.36 -10.83
CA ASN A 90 11.22 1.53 -10.12
C ASN A 90 10.61 1.14 -8.77
N PRO A 91 10.90 1.87 -7.68
CA PRO A 91 10.27 1.63 -6.39
C PRO A 91 8.79 2.00 -6.45
N ILE A 92 7.95 1.14 -5.88
CA ILE A 92 6.51 1.36 -5.79
C ILE A 92 5.99 1.07 -4.39
N GLY A 93 4.83 1.64 -4.05
CA GLY A 93 4.12 1.36 -2.82
C GLY A 93 2.88 0.50 -3.05
N LEU A 94 2.67 -0.50 -2.21
CA LEU A 94 1.40 -1.21 -2.10
C LEU A 94 0.78 -0.92 -0.73
N SER A 95 -0.44 -0.38 -0.73
CA SER A 95 -1.18 -0.05 0.48
C SER A 95 -2.65 -0.47 0.36
N ALA A 96 -3.28 -0.72 1.51
CA ALA A 96 -4.72 -0.87 1.56
C ALA A 96 -5.40 0.47 1.27
N ASP A 97 -6.47 0.43 0.49
CA ASP A 97 -7.42 1.53 0.38
C ASP A 97 -8.33 1.53 1.62
N PHE A 98 -8.48 2.70 2.23
CA PHE A 98 -9.26 2.91 3.46
C PHE A 98 -10.18 4.12 3.27
N SER A 99 -11.31 4.14 3.96
CA SER A 99 -12.18 5.32 3.97
C SER A 99 -11.47 6.50 4.62
N VAL A 100 -11.94 7.71 4.31
CA VAL A 100 -11.40 8.94 4.90
C VAL A 100 -11.47 8.90 6.42
N GLU A 101 -12.59 8.42 6.98
CA GLU A 101 -12.77 8.28 8.44
C GLU A 101 -11.76 7.30 9.05
N THR A 102 -11.55 6.14 8.43
CA THR A 102 -10.56 5.16 8.92
C THR A 102 -9.14 5.70 8.81
N LEU A 103 -8.82 6.42 7.73
CA LEU A 103 -7.52 7.08 7.57
C LEU A 103 -7.30 8.16 8.64
N GLN A 104 -8.34 8.93 8.96
CA GLN A 104 -8.28 9.98 9.97
C GLN A 104 -8.05 9.38 11.36
N ALA A 105 -8.86 8.39 11.76
CA ALA A 105 -8.67 7.69 13.03
C ALA A 105 -7.25 7.12 13.13
N ARG A 106 -6.74 6.49 12.06
CA ARG A 106 -5.38 5.94 12.03
C ARG A 106 -4.29 7.00 12.22
N ARG A 107 -4.47 8.21 11.70
CA ARG A 107 -3.54 9.34 11.89
C ARG A 107 -3.55 9.80 13.34
N GLU A 108 -4.72 10.01 13.91
CA GLU A 108 -4.89 10.45 15.30
C GLU A 108 -4.28 9.46 16.30
N TRP A 109 -4.54 8.15 16.13
CA TRP A 109 -3.90 7.10 16.92
C TRP A 109 -2.38 7.14 16.83
N HIS A 110 -1.85 7.32 15.61
CA HIS A 110 -0.41 7.35 15.39
C HIS A 110 0.26 8.60 15.98
N ASP A 111 -0.42 9.74 15.95
CA ASP A 111 0.06 10.98 16.57
C ASP A 111 0.05 10.89 18.09
N MET A 112 -0.96 10.23 18.67
CA MET A 112 -0.99 9.93 20.10
C MET A 112 0.17 9.01 20.52
N LEU A 113 0.42 7.91 19.80
CA LEU A 113 1.54 7.01 20.08
C LEU A 113 2.89 7.74 20.02
N LYS A 114 3.11 8.57 19.00
CA LYS A 114 4.31 9.42 18.90
C LYS A 114 4.46 10.36 20.07
N SER A 115 3.36 10.93 20.58
CA SER A 115 3.40 11.83 21.73
C SER A 115 3.81 11.10 23.02
N ASP A 116 3.47 9.82 23.15
CA ASP A 116 3.81 8.99 24.31
C ASP A 116 5.25 8.44 24.23
N GLU A 117 5.74 8.10 23.03
CA GLU A 117 7.15 7.73 22.81
C GLU A 117 8.13 8.87 23.16
N ARG A 118 7.70 10.13 22.97
CA ARG A 118 8.47 11.33 23.40
C ARG A 118 8.51 11.51 24.92
N LYS A 119 7.63 10.83 25.66
CA LYS A 119 7.58 10.83 27.13
C LYS A 119 8.37 9.67 27.74
N LYS A 120 9.17 8.92 26.96
CA LYS A 120 10.14 7.98 27.55
C LYS A 120 10.95 8.73 28.62
N PRO A 121 10.91 8.31 29.89
CA PRO A 121 11.71 8.96 30.91
C PRO A 121 13.18 8.87 30.48
N PRO A 122 14.00 9.92 30.72
CA PRO A 122 15.41 9.86 30.39
C PRO A 122 15.99 8.60 31.04
N THR A 123 16.59 7.74 30.22
CA THR A 123 17.13 6.43 30.62
C THR A 123 18.45 6.56 31.38
N LYS A 124 18.50 7.55 32.27
CA LYS A 124 19.53 7.77 33.28
C LYS A 124 18.83 8.12 34.58
N ILE A 125 18.05 7.17 35.09
CA ILE A 125 17.87 7.11 36.54
C ILE A 125 19.17 6.51 37.04
N THR A 126 20.16 7.36 37.32
CA THR A 126 21.24 7.00 38.24
C THR A 126 20.54 6.72 39.56
N LEU A 127 20.21 5.46 39.84
CA LEU A 127 19.88 5.05 41.20
C LEU A 127 21.07 5.48 42.06
N PRO A 128 20.91 6.35 43.07
CA PRO A 128 21.99 6.59 44.00
C PRO A 128 22.18 5.29 44.76
N SER A 129 23.12 4.48 44.31
CA SER A 129 23.56 3.25 44.95
C SER A 129 24.08 3.61 46.34
N LYS A 130 23.17 3.66 47.32
CA LYS A 130 23.48 3.63 48.74
C LYS A 130 23.12 2.25 49.24
N ALA A 131 24.14 1.42 49.40
CA ALA A 131 24.11 0.27 50.30
C ALA A 131 25.19 0.51 51.36
N LEU A 132 24.77 0.66 52.61
CA LEU A 132 25.65 0.58 53.77
C LEU A 132 25.59 -0.87 54.25
N ILE A 133 26.71 -1.58 54.17
CA ILE A 133 26.92 -2.86 54.84
C ILE A 133 27.86 -2.56 56.02
N GLN A 134 27.40 -2.84 57.23
CA GLN A 134 28.21 -2.81 58.43
C GLN A 134 28.52 -4.25 58.83
N ILE A 135 29.80 -4.56 59.00
CA ILE A 135 30.28 -5.75 59.70
C ILE A 135 30.65 -5.30 61.11
#